data_AF-A0A920F3E6-F1
#
_entry.id   AF-A0A920F3E6-F1
#
_cell.length_a   1.000
_cell.length_b   1.000
_cell.length_c   1.000
_cell.angle_alpha   90.00
_cell.angle_beta   90.00
_cell.angle_gamma   90.00
#
_symmetry.space_group_name_H-M   'P 1'
#
loop_
_entity.id
_entity.type
_entity.pdbx_description
1 polymer ?
#
loop_
_entity_poly.entity_id
_entity_poly.type
_entity_poly.pdbx_seq_one_letter_code
_entity_poly.pdbx_strand_id
1 'polypeptide(L)'
;MHKEDVLWIENHFGAENLFVTDKQSMFEMQCNLLSIRSDLVISDPSFSEVNNWLNSKGIEVISVAYDQISKQGGLFRCTTLPLIRKA
;
A
#
# COMPACT_ATOMS: atom_id res chain seq x y z
N MET A 1 15.18 11.83 1.16
CA MET A 1 14.72 11.50 2.53
C MET A 1 15.89 11.71 3.46
N HIS A 2 15.72 12.44 4.55
CA HIS A 2 16.81 12.59 5.51
C HIS A 2 16.97 11.28 6.26
N LYS A 3 18.21 10.88 6.58
CA LYS A 3 18.48 9.60 7.26
C LYS A 3 17.76 9.50 8.61
N GLU A 4 17.62 10.64 9.27
CA GLU A 4 16.93 10.79 10.56
C GLU A 4 15.45 10.41 10.46
N ASP A 5 14.77 10.77 9.36
CA ASP A 5 13.36 10.42 9.12
C ASP A 5 13.19 8.91 8.99
N VAL A 6 14.11 8.26 8.25
CA VAL A 6 14.07 6.81 8.02
C VAL A 6 14.24 6.06 9.34
N LEU A 7 15.24 6.47 10.11
CA LEU A 7 15.53 5.88 11.42
C LEU A 7 14.36 6.09 12.40
N TRP A 8 13.70 7.25 12.35
CA TRP A 8 12.52 7.48 13.17
C TRP A 8 11.38 6.51 12.82
N ILE A 9 11.09 6.33 11.53
CA ILE A 9 10.05 5.39 11.05
C ILE A 9 10.39 3.95 11.48
N GLU A 10 11.62 3.51 11.28
CA GLU A 10 12.11 2.18 11.69
C GLU A 10 11.96 1.97 13.20
N ASN A 11 12.38 2.94 14.01
CA ASN A 11 12.29 2.84 15.47
C ASN A 11 10.84 2.89 15.99
N HIS A 12 9.96 3.62 15.31
CA HIS A 12 8.58 3.79 15.75
C HIS A 12 7.70 2.58 15.42
N PHE A 13 7.84 2.03 14.20
CA PHE A 13 6.98 0.94 13.73
C PHE A 13 7.63 -0.45 13.86
N GLY A 14 8.94 -0.53 14.02
CA GLY A 14 9.70 -1.78 13.95
C GLY A 14 9.99 -2.16 12.50
N ALA A 15 11.24 -2.56 12.23
CA ALA A 15 11.71 -2.88 10.88
C ALA A 15 10.89 -4.01 10.22
N GLU A 16 10.35 -4.94 11.02
CA GLU A 16 9.50 -6.02 10.55
C GLU A 16 8.16 -5.53 10.02
N ASN A 17 7.66 -4.37 10.45
CA ASN A 17 6.38 -3.80 10.00
C ASN A 17 6.55 -2.81 8.85
N LEU A 18 7.74 -2.71 8.28
CA LEU A 18 8.03 -1.87 7.13
C LEU A 18 8.15 -2.69 5.85
N PHE A 19 7.40 -2.28 4.84
CA PHE A 19 7.58 -2.74 3.47
C PHE A 19 8.49 -1.74 2.73
N VAL A 20 9.68 -2.18 2.36
CA VAL A 20 10.63 -1.38 1.58
C VAL A 20 10.52 -1.80 0.12
N THR A 21 10.28 -0.82 -0.76
CA THR A 21 10.12 -1.03 -2.19
C THR A 21 11.14 -0.23 -2.98
N ASP A 22 11.36 -0.59 -4.24
CA ASP A 22 12.29 0.08 -5.14
C ASP A 22 11.66 1.28 -5.88
N LYS A 23 12.47 2.00 -6.65
CA LYS A 23 12.05 3.20 -7.38
C LYS A 23 11.06 2.91 -8.53
N GLN A 24 11.18 1.76 -9.19
CA GLN A 24 10.31 1.36 -10.28
C GLN A 24 8.91 1.03 -9.75
N SER A 25 8.85 0.23 -8.70
CA SER A 25 7.60 -0.11 -8.00
C SER A 25 6.89 1.12 -7.44
N MET A 26 7.65 2.10 -6.93
CA MET A 26 7.13 3.41 -6.53
C MET A 26 6.59 4.23 -7.73
N PHE A 27 7.32 4.24 -8.86
CA PHE A 27 6.89 4.94 -10.09
C PHE A 27 5.58 4.36 -10.64
N GLU A 28 5.42 3.04 -10.56
CA GLU A 28 4.20 2.32 -10.94
C GLU A 28 3.09 2.41 -9.88
N MET A 29 3.34 3.09 -8.76
CA MET A 29 2.40 3.31 -7.66
C MET A 29 1.86 2.00 -7.05
N GLN A 30 2.68 0.96 -6.98
CA GLN A 30 2.26 -0.35 -6.47
C GLN A 30 1.80 -0.34 -5.00
N CYS A 31 2.14 0.71 -4.24
CA CYS A 31 1.66 0.92 -2.87
C CYS A 31 0.33 1.71 -2.79
N ASN A 32 -0.33 2.00 -3.91
CA ASN A 32 -1.61 2.70 -3.94
C ASN A 32 -2.76 1.72 -3.69
N LEU A 33 -2.91 1.36 -2.42
CA LEU A 33 -3.88 0.38 -1.93
C LEU A 33 -5.11 1.07 -1.33
N LEU A 34 -6.24 0.35 -1.26
CA LEU A 34 -7.40 0.75 -0.47
C LEU A 34 -7.49 -0.10 0.80
N SER A 35 -7.26 0.53 1.95
CA SER A 35 -7.49 -0.09 3.26
C SER A 35 -8.98 0.02 3.62
N ILE A 36 -9.62 -1.13 3.87
CA ILE A 36 -11.04 -1.24 4.24
C ILE A 36 -11.19 -1.52 5.73
N ARG A 37 -10.32 -2.38 6.28
CA ARG A 37 -10.27 -2.77 7.69
C ARG A 37 -8.81 -3.06 8.08
N SER A 38 -8.54 -3.25 9.37
CA SER A 38 -7.19 -3.52 9.90
C SER A 38 -6.54 -4.80 9.34
N ASP A 39 -7.35 -5.73 8.88
CA ASP A 39 -6.98 -7.06 8.38
C ASP A 39 -7.38 -7.25 6.90
N LEU A 40 -7.82 -6.19 6.19
CA LEU A 40 -8.32 -6.31 4.82
C LEU A 40 -7.99 -5.09 3.96
N VAL A 41 -7.37 -5.36 2.83
CA VAL A 41 -7.07 -4.37 1.78
C VAL A 41 -7.59 -4.81 0.41
N ILE A 42 -7.84 -3.84 -0.46
CA ILE A 42 -8.08 -4.05 -1.89
C ILE A 42 -6.85 -3.56 -2.65
N SER A 43 -6.37 -4.39 -3.58
CA SER A 43 -5.14 -4.16 -4.34
C SER A 43 -5.24 -4.70 -5.77
N ASP A 44 -4.42 -4.16 -6.66
CA ASP A 44 -4.29 -4.67 -8.03
C ASP A 44 -3.48 -5.99 -8.02
N PRO A 45 -3.87 -7.01 -8.82
CA PRO A 45 -3.11 -8.27 -8.93
C PRO A 45 -1.65 -8.08 -9.36
N SER A 46 -1.32 -7.01 -10.09
CA SER A 46 0.05 -6.72 -10.52
C SER A 46 0.99 -6.32 -9.38
N PHE A 47 0.46 -5.90 -8.22
CA PHE A 47 1.24 -5.44 -7.06
C PHE A 47 1.74 -6.61 -6.21
N SER A 48 2.29 -7.64 -6.87
CA SER A 48 2.55 -8.96 -6.31
C SER A 48 3.42 -8.95 -5.05
N GLU A 49 4.47 -8.12 -5.00
CA GLU A 49 5.38 -8.06 -3.84
C GLU A 49 4.68 -7.56 -2.58
N VAL A 50 4.00 -6.41 -2.66
CA VAL A 50 3.29 -5.85 -1.50
C VAL A 50 2.10 -6.71 -1.12
N ASN A 51 1.41 -7.33 -2.08
CA ASN A 51 0.31 -8.25 -1.83
C ASN A 51 0.79 -9.48 -1.04
N ASN A 52 1.91 -10.08 -1.45
CA ASN A 52 2.50 -11.21 -0.74
C ASN A 52 2.98 -10.82 0.65
N TRP A 53 3.58 -9.64 0.79
CA TRP A 53 4.01 -9.12 2.08
C TRP A 53 2.82 -8.92 3.04
N LEU A 54 1.73 -8.30 2.59
CA LEU A 54 0.52 -8.11 3.40
C LEU A 54 -0.12 -9.44 3.82
N ASN A 55 -0.24 -10.40 2.89
CA ASN A 55 -0.73 -11.74 3.21
C ASN A 55 0.17 -12.43 4.27
N SER A 56 1.49 -12.27 4.18
CA SER A 56 2.44 -12.81 5.18
C SER A 56 2.26 -12.19 6.57
N LYS A 57 1.66 -11.00 6.65
CA LYS A 57 1.30 -10.30 7.89
C LYS A 57 -0.11 -10.63 8.39
N GLY A 58 -0.81 -11.54 7.73
CA GLY A 58 -2.19 -11.91 8.08
C GLY A 58 -3.23 -10.86 7.64
N ILE A 59 -2.88 -9.97 6.72
CA ILE A 59 -3.80 -9.01 6.12
C ILE A 59 -4.33 -9.62 4.83
N GLU A 60 -5.64 -9.81 4.74
CA GLU A 60 -6.32 -10.32 3.55
C GLU A 60 -6.21 -9.30 2.40
N VAL A 61 -5.79 -9.79 1.23
CA VAL A 61 -5.74 -8.99 0.00
C VAL A 61 -6.85 -9.43 -0.95
N ILE A 62 -7.86 -8.59 -1.12
CA ILE A 62 -8.86 -8.75 -2.19
C ILE A 62 -8.28 -8.16 -3.48
N SER A 63 -8.01 -9.04 -4.45
CA SER A 63 -7.45 -8.64 -5.74
C SER A 63 -8.53 -8.13 -6.69
N VAL A 64 -8.38 -6.90 -7.18
CA VAL A 64 -9.27 -6.25 -8.15
C VAL A 64 -8.42 -5.59 -9.23
N ALA A 65 -8.60 -5.99 -10.49
CA ALA A 65 -7.93 -5.33 -11.61
C ALA A 65 -8.40 -3.86 -11.70
N TYR A 66 -7.45 -2.94 -11.59
CA TYR A 66 -7.69 -1.49 -11.58
C TYR A 66 -6.75 -0.72 -12.53
N ASP A 67 -6.06 -1.46 -13.39
CA ASP A 67 -5.08 -1.01 -14.38
C ASP A 67 -5.61 0.01 -15.41
N GLN A 68 -6.91 0.04 -15.70
CA GLN A 68 -7.47 1.01 -16.63
C GLN A 68 -7.52 2.43 -16.05
N ILE A 69 -7.61 2.55 -14.73
CA ILE A 69 -7.64 3.85 -14.06
C ILE A 69 -6.24 4.42 -13.92
N SER A 70 -5.21 3.58 -13.80
CA SER A 70 -3.80 4.01 -13.74
C SER A 70 -3.38 4.82 -14.97
N LYS A 71 -3.97 4.52 -16.14
CA LYS A 71 -3.79 5.28 -17.39
C LYS A 71 -4.20 6.76 -17.30
N GLN A 72 -5.06 7.10 -16.34
CA GLN A 72 -5.51 8.46 -16.06
C GLN A 72 -4.76 9.11 -14.88
N GLY A 73 -3.67 8.48 -14.40
CA GLY A 73 -2.84 8.99 -13.30
C GLY A 73 -3.44 8.79 -11.92
N GLY A 74 -4.48 7.96 -11.79
CA GLY A 74 -5.13 7.64 -10.52
C GLY A 74 -5.17 6.14 -10.25
N LEU A 75 -5.23 5.76 -8.98
CA LEU A 75 -5.45 4.40 -8.52
C LEU A 75 -6.44 4.43 -7.33
N PHE A 76 -6.60 3.30 -6.63
CA PHE A 76 -7.54 3.12 -5.53
C PHE A 76 -7.65 4.30 -4.56
N ARG A 77 -6.53 4.79 -4.01
CA ARG A 77 -6.51 5.90 -3.05
C ARG A 77 -6.91 7.24 -3.68
N CYS A 78 -6.69 7.41 -4.98
CA CYS A 78 -7.04 8.63 -5.70
C CYS A 78 -8.53 8.65 -6.10
N THR A 79 -9.19 7.50 -6.17
CA THR A 79 -10.58 7.36 -6.59
C THR A 79 -11.54 7.00 -5.46
N THR A 80 -11.06 6.98 -4.21
CA THR A 80 -11.85 6.61 -3.03
C THR A 80 -11.75 7.70 -1.97
N LEU A 81 -12.83 7.89 -1.21
CA LEU A 81 -12.88 8.84 -0.11
C LEU A 81 -13.60 8.20 1.09
N PRO A 82 -12.89 7.85 2.18
CA PRO A 82 -13.55 7.36 3.38
C PRO A 82 -14.40 8.49 3.99
N LEU A 83 -15.72 8.30 4.00
CA LEU A 83 -16.68 9.26 4.55
C LEU A 83 -16.69 9.25 6.09
N ILE A 84 -16.40 8.10 6.69
CA ILE A 84 -16.29 7.93 8.14
C ILE A 84 -14.82 7.70 8.46
N ARG A 85 -14.23 8.62 9.23
CA ARG A 85 -12.86 8.51 9.74
C ARG A 85 -12.93 8.48 11.26
N LYS A 86 -12.69 7.32 11.86
CA LYS A 86 -12.52 7.24 13.32
C LYS A 86 -11.06 7.56 13.64
N ALA A 87 -10.85 8.40 14.65
CA ALA A 87 -9.53 8.75 15.19
C ALA A 87 -9.10 7.74 16.24
#